data_AF-A0A7C4NBJ2-F1
#
_entry.id   AF-A0A7C4NBJ2-F1
#
_cell.length_a   1.000
_cell.length_b   1.000
_cell.length_c   1.000
_cell.angle_alpha   90.00
_cell.angle_beta   90.00
_cell.angle_gamma   90.00
#
_symmetry.space_group_name_H-M   'P 1'
#
loop_
_entity.id
_entity.type
_entity.pdbx_description
1 polymer ?
#
loop_
_entity_poly.entity_id
_entity_poly.type
_entity_poly.pdbx_seq_one_letter_code
_entity_poly.pdbx_strand_id
1 'polypeptide(L)'
;MIGWGAMRVFSVTFALPVCVYCLVHSRLLLVSLGLLLASPSALCQTLPGFTLAGENWTYDPGDGGAVITGILSKPATTGSLPAVLISHGKGGTASGFSLPKAHLMTNWGVVGIGPDYTHAGSGSIPEQEGYSPENSRRARACLSILRNLSGVDTNRLAAYGNSMGAFLTAGLCGELTNVFRAAAITAGGTSGSTQTNVASPAVQEVQGIRAPFLMLHGSADTTVRPEQSALLQAILASNGVPNKRVLFDGVGHGLVNERSDEVFGLIKDWFTQWGVLASNAAPSASAAGRPRGLYVLDSPLSTTNINGVPMRDGNIRTNDFVTGYVLRASWSTLEPARDQFEFTIIDWNVRRLAASGQKLSLLLLNTEPAWLAQTPGLTTWYDSSLGRDRPVPWDPFLLTRLECLLQALASHPIDGVPLKDHPVLEVANFGLVGAKLAIRDPDSVRFRDMPGYSRPLANEGDVVWVGFAVESARILTE
;
A
#
# COMPACT_ATOMS: atom_id res chain seq x y z
N MET A 1 21.68 -70.09 62.84
CA MET A 1 20.55 -70.37 63.76
C MET A 1 19.33 -69.64 63.23
N ILE A 2 18.29 -70.40 62.85
CA ILE A 2 16.83 -70.17 63.01
C ILE A 2 16.34 -68.71 62.88
N GLY A 3 15.39 -68.30 62.04
CA GLY A 3 14.44 -68.98 61.15
C GLY A 3 13.34 -67.98 60.70
N TRP A 4 12.82 -68.21 59.50
CA TRP A 4 11.45 -67.96 58.99
C TRP A 4 10.70 -66.63 59.21
N GLY A 5 10.21 -66.06 58.09
CA GLY A 5 8.80 -65.63 57.98
C GLY A 5 8.50 -64.28 57.30
N ALA A 6 8.15 -64.34 56.00
CA ALA A 6 7.16 -63.51 55.28
C ALA A 6 7.39 -61.98 55.18
N MET A 7 7.13 -61.25 54.09
CA MET A 7 6.51 -61.52 52.79
C MET A 7 6.90 -60.36 51.83
N ARG A 8 7.41 -60.75 50.65
CA ARG A 8 7.25 -60.19 49.28
C ARG A 8 7.18 -58.68 49.04
N VAL A 9 7.74 -58.08 47.98
CA VAL A 9 8.73 -58.39 46.92
C VAL A 9 8.95 -57.02 46.23
N PHE A 10 10.19 -56.60 46.02
CA PHE A 10 10.55 -55.59 45.01
C PHE A 10 11.30 -56.34 43.89
N SER A 11 10.79 -56.28 42.65
CA SER A 11 11.48 -56.83 41.49
C SER A 11 12.01 -55.71 40.59
N VAL A 12 13.35 -55.69 40.51
CA VAL A 12 14.21 -55.38 39.37
C VAL A 12 13.75 -56.30 38.19
N THR A 13 13.85 -56.03 36.87
CA THR A 13 15.07 -55.90 36.03
C THR A 13 14.65 -55.95 34.54
N PHE A 14 15.20 -55.03 33.73
CA PHE A 14 15.71 -55.16 32.34
C PHE A 14 14.80 -55.33 31.09
N ALA A 15 15.00 -54.34 30.20
CA ALA A 15 15.32 -54.40 28.77
C ALA A 15 14.34 -55.05 27.75
N LEU A 16 13.68 -54.17 26.97
CA LEU A 16 13.60 -54.03 25.48
C LEU A 16 13.56 -55.32 24.60
N PRO A 17 12.91 -55.37 23.40
CA PRO A 17 12.54 -54.25 22.50
C PRO A 17 11.26 -54.42 21.61
N VAL A 18 10.92 -53.32 20.89
CA VAL A 18 10.47 -53.24 19.46
C VAL A 18 9.07 -53.72 18.98
N CYS A 19 8.33 -52.70 18.51
CA CYS A 19 7.51 -52.55 17.28
C CYS A 19 6.06 -53.09 17.09
N VAL A 20 5.32 -52.19 16.42
CA VAL A 20 4.14 -52.31 15.54
C VAL A 20 2.76 -52.02 16.14
N TYR A 21 2.24 -50.86 15.71
CA TYR A 21 0.86 -50.48 15.32
C TYR A 21 -0.37 -51.32 15.76
N CYS A 22 -1.42 -50.55 16.07
CA CYS A 22 -2.86 -50.83 15.91
C CYS A 22 -3.71 -51.30 17.11
N LEU A 23 -4.66 -50.42 17.43
CA LEU A 23 -6.07 -50.64 17.74
C LEU A 23 -6.55 -50.96 19.18
N VAL A 24 -7.14 -49.90 19.76
CA VAL A 24 -8.47 -49.80 20.42
C VAL A 24 -8.72 -50.62 21.68
N HIS A 25 -8.86 -49.91 22.82
CA HIS A 25 -10.13 -49.68 23.54
C HIS A 25 -9.82 -49.12 24.92
N SER A 26 -10.33 -47.92 25.26
CA SER A 26 -11.16 -47.73 26.47
C SER A 26 -11.56 -46.27 26.72
N ARG A 27 -12.87 -46.05 26.59
CA ARG A 27 -13.75 -45.29 27.49
C ARG A 27 -13.62 -43.76 27.53
N LEU A 28 -14.38 -43.14 26.63
CA LEU A 28 -15.07 -41.86 26.83
C LEU A 28 -16.22 -42.00 27.85
N LEU A 29 -16.34 -40.98 28.71
CA LEU A 29 -17.55 -40.23 29.18
C LEU A 29 -17.19 -39.58 30.53
N LEU A 30 -17.53 -38.35 30.90
CA LEU A 30 -18.08 -37.16 30.24
C LEU A 30 -18.04 -36.09 31.36
N VAL A 31 -17.34 -34.96 31.21
CA VAL A 31 -17.75 -33.70 31.86
C VAL A 31 -17.50 -32.57 30.86
N SER A 32 -18.61 -32.13 30.29
CA SER A 32 -18.78 -31.01 29.40
C SER A 32 -18.61 -29.67 30.12
N LEU A 33 -17.64 -28.87 29.67
CA LEU A 33 -17.67 -27.41 29.82
C LEU A 33 -17.30 -26.81 28.45
N GLY A 34 -18.22 -26.03 27.89
CA GLY A 34 -18.25 -25.65 26.48
C GLY A 34 -16.95 -25.01 26.00
N LEU A 35 -16.41 -25.54 24.90
CA LEU A 35 -15.56 -24.75 24.01
C LEU A 35 -16.45 -23.67 23.38
N LEU A 36 -16.45 -22.49 23.99
CA LEU A 36 -16.61 -21.28 23.21
C LEU A 36 -15.41 -21.21 22.26
N LEU A 37 -15.71 -21.18 20.96
CA LEU A 37 -14.81 -20.71 19.93
C LEU A 37 -14.27 -19.34 20.36
N ALA A 38 -13.05 -19.31 20.88
CA ALA A 38 -12.32 -18.06 21.00
C ALA A 38 -11.96 -17.63 19.58
N SER A 39 -12.74 -16.71 19.03
CA SER A 39 -12.33 -15.86 17.92
C SER A 39 -10.90 -15.34 18.18
N PRO A 40 -10.04 -15.21 17.17
CA PRO A 40 -8.74 -14.57 17.34
C PRO A 40 -8.96 -13.05 17.51
N SER A 41 -9.42 -12.65 18.69
CA SER A 41 -9.71 -11.27 19.06
C SER A 41 -9.33 -11.04 20.53
N ALA A 42 -8.05 -11.16 20.89
CA ALA A 42 -7.51 -10.51 22.11
C ALA A 42 -6.01 -10.79 22.32
N LEU A 43 -5.17 -10.01 21.66
CA LEU A 43 -3.99 -9.43 22.29
C LEU A 43 -3.90 -7.97 21.83
N CYS A 44 -4.95 -7.19 22.09
CA CYS A 44 -4.93 -5.75 21.92
C CYS A 44 -4.55 -5.14 23.27
N GLN A 45 -3.30 -4.69 23.43
CA GLN A 45 -2.99 -3.76 24.50
C GLN A 45 -3.80 -2.48 24.22
N THR A 46 -4.90 -2.29 24.94
CA THR A 46 -5.65 -1.03 24.91
C THR A 46 -4.79 0.02 25.59
N LEU A 47 -4.21 0.94 24.82
CA LEU A 47 -3.51 2.12 25.35
C LEU A 47 -4.39 2.79 26.42
N PRO A 48 -4.00 2.80 27.71
CA PRO A 48 -4.85 3.33 28.78
C PRO A 48 -5.23 4.79 28.52
N GLY A 49 -6.48 5.16 28.77
CA GLY A 49 -6.97 6.53 28.53
C GLY A 49 -7.25 6.87 27.06
N PHE A 50 -7.00 5.96 26.11
CA PHE A 50 -7.33 6.14 24.69
C PHE A 50 -8.71 5.54 24.36
N THR A 51 -9.53 6.31 23.66
CA THR A 51 -10.77 5.82 23.06
C THR A 51 -10.84 6.23 21.59
N LEU A 52 -11.36 5.34 20.74
CA LEU A 52 -11.60 5.58 19.32
C LEU A 52 -13.05 5.25 19.00
N ALA A 53 -13.80 6.23 18.51
CA ALA A 53 -15.21 6.12 18.12
C ALA A 53 -15.37 6.60 16.67
N GLY A 54 -15.49 5.65 15.74
CA GLY A 54 -15.37 5.94 14.32
C GLY A 54 -13.97 6.47 14.02
N GLU A 55 -13.89 7.66 13.44
CA GLU A 55 -12.62 8.34 13.15
C GLU A 55 -12.21 9.33 14.25
N ASN A 56 -13.04 9.54 15.28
CA ASN A 56 -12.73 10.46 16.37
C ASN A 56 -12.08 9.72 17.52
N TRP A 57 -11.03 10.29 18.10
CA TRP A 57 -10.41 9.75 19.29
C TRP A 57 -10.30 10.77 20.42
N THR A 58 -10.30 10.25 21.65
CA THR A 58 -9.85 10.98 22.84
C THR A 58 -8.68 10.23 23.46
N TYR A 59 -7.76 10.97 24.06
CA TYR A 59 -6.62 10.39 24.76
C TYR A 59 -6.24 11.20 25.99
N ASP A 60 -6.32 10.56 27.15
CA ASP A 60 -5.68 11.02 28.38
C ASP A 60 -4.34 10.27 28.57
N PRO A 61 -3.20 10.92 28.34
CA PRO A 61 -1.90 10.29 28.53
C PRO A 61 -1.50 10.10 30.01
N GLY A 62 -2.32 10.59 30.96
CA GLY A 62 -2.04 10.46 32.40
C GLY A 62 -0.95 11.40 32.93
N ASP A 63 -0.62 12.46 32.18
CA ASP A 63 0.41 13.45 32.52
C ASP A 63 -0.14 14.68 33.27
N GLY A 64 -1.42 14.66 33.65
CA GLY A 64 -2.09 15.70 34.42
C GLY A 64 -2.57 16.92 33.61
N GLY A 65 -2.41 16.94 32.29
CA GLY A 65 -3.04 17.99 31.46
C GLY A 65 -4.37 17.58 30.84
N ALA A 66 -4.91 18.44 29.98
CA ALA A 66 -6.22 18.22 29.38
C ALA A 66 -6.25 16.99 28.47
N VAL A 67 -7.41 16.34 28.43
CA VAL A 67 -7.73 15.27 27.47
C VAL A 67 -7.57 15.81 26.06
N ILE A 68 -6.86 15.06 25.23
CA ILE A 68 -6.56 15.44 23.86
C ILE A 68 -7.58 14.78 22.94
N THR A 69 -8.11 15.53 21.98
CA THR A 69 -9.04 15.04 20.96
C THR A 69 -8.40 15.09 19.59
N GLY A 70 -8.85 14.24 18.67
CA GLY A 70 -8.42 14.29 17.30
C GLY A 70 -9.12 13.31 16.38
N ILE A 71 -8.57 13.19 15.18
CA ILE A 71 -9.02 12.24 14.16
C ILE A 71 -7.98 11.18 13.86
N LEU A 72 -8.44 10.00 13.46
CA LEU A 72 -7.64 8.88 12.97
C LEU A 72 -8.40 8.19 11.84
N SER A 73 -7.84 8.23 10.64
CA SER A 73 -8.32 7.49 9.46
C SER A 73 -7.33 6.38 9.13
N LYS A 74 -7.84 5.17 8.90
CA LYS A 74 -7.05 3.99 8.58
C LYS A 74 -7.58 3.35 7.28
N PRO A 75 -6.71 2.95 6.34
CA PRO A 75 -7.12 2.17 5.18
C PRO A 75 -7.79 0.85 5.58
N ALA A 76 -8.72 0.35 4.77
CA ALA A 76 -9.38 -0.94 5.00
C ALA A 76 -8.44 -2.14 4.83
N THR A 77 -7.22 -1.93 4.32
CA THR A 77 -6.24 -2.98 4.05
C THR A 77 -5.58 -3.51 5.33
N THR A 78 -5.23 -4.79 5.31
CA THR A 78 -4.46 -5.47 6.36
C THR A 78 -2.97 -5.45 6.02
N GLY A 79 -2.10 -5.11 6.97
CA GLY A 79 -0.64 -5.12 6.75
C GLY A 79 0.10 -4.14 7.64
N SER A 80 1.41 -4.02 7.42
CA SER A 80 2.29 -3.04 8.08
C SER A 80 2.14 -1.67 7.39
N LEU A 81 1.23 -0.84 7.88
CA LEU A 81 0.83 0.41 7.23
C LEU A 81 1.72 1.58 7.68
N PRO A 82 2.21 2.43 6.75
CA PRO A 82 2.83 3.69 7.13
C PRO A 82 1.82 4.61 7.80
N ALA A 83 2.32 5.63 8.51
CA ALA A 83 1.48 6.61 9.16
C ALA A 83 1.96 8.04 8.88
N VAL A 84 1.03 9.00 8.96
CA VAL A 84 1.32 10.43 8.83
C VAL A 84 0.63 11.21 9.95
N LEU A 85 1.41 11.98 10.69
CA LEU A 85 0.91 12.99 11.61
C LEU A 85 0.56 14.26 10.83
N ILE A 86 -0.69 14.69 10.91
CA ILE A 86 -1.23 15.82 10.15
C ILE A 86 -1.50 17.00 11.08
N SER A 87 -0.79 18.11 10.85
CA SER A 87 -0.86 19.33 11.64
C SER A 87 -1.66 20.43 10.95
N HIS A 88 -2.83 20.76 11.51
CA HIS A 88 -3.69 21.81 10.96
C HIS A 88 -3.17 23.23 11.22
N GLY A 89 -3.55 24.16 10.34
CA GLY A 89 -3.26 25.59 10.48
C GLY A 89 -4.13 26.28 11.53
N LYS A 90 -3.86 27.57 11.76
CA LYS A 90 -4.63 28.40 12.70
C LYS A 90 -6.10 28.47 12.27
N GLY A 91 -7.03 28.30 13.19
CA GLY A 91 -8.47 28.30 12.89
C GLY A 91 -9.00 27.00 12.28
N GLY A 92 -8.12 26.10 11.84
CA GLY A 92 -8.50 24.74 11.46
C GLY A 92 -8.84 23.88 12.66
N THR A 93 -9.26 22.64 12.42
CA THR A 93 -9.50 21.63 13.46
C THR A 93 -9.06 20.27 12.94
N ALA A 94 -8.97 19.27 13.83
CA ALA A 94 -8.75 17.89 13.43
C ALA A 94 -9.82 17.44 12.40
N SER A 95 -11.09 17.71 12.66
CA SER A 95 -12.20 17.34 11.77
C SER A 95 -12.27 18.17 10.49
N GLY A 96 -12.00 19.47 10.55
CA GLY A 96 -12.19 20.40 9.43
C GLY A 96 -11.00 20.46 8.48
N PHE A 97 -9.79 20.16 8.96
CA PHE A 97 -8.57 20.18 8.14
C PHE A 97 -7.90 18.81 8.08
N SER A 98 -7.58 18.22 9.23
CA SER A 98 -6.75 17.02 9.25
C SER A 98 -7.48 15.81 8.65
N LEU A 99 -8.79 15.65 8.90
CA LEU A 99 -9.57 14.51 8.42
C LEU A 99 -9.68 14.44 6.88
N PRO A 100 -10.06 15.52 6.16
CA PRO A 100 -10.03 15.49 4.70
C PRO A 100 -8.66 15.14 4.11
N LYS A 101 -7.56 15.58 4.75
CA LYS A 101 -6.20 15.21 4.31
C LYS A 101 -5.86 13.77 4.69
N ALA A 102 -6.34 13.29 5.82
CA ALA A 102 -6.20 11.90 6.24
C ALA A 102 -6.92 10.96 5.25
N HIS A 103 -8.14 11.30 4.79
CA HIS A 103 -8.84 10.54 3.74
C HIS A 103 -8.08 10.52 2.43
N LEU A 104 -7.56 11.68 1.98
CA LEU A 104 -6.72 11.76 0.78
C LEU A 104 -5.50 10.84 0.90
N MET A 105 -4.81 10.85 2.05
CA MET A 105 -3.62 10.02 2.29
C MET A 105 -3.97 8.56 2.57
N THR A 106 -5.20 8.27 3.00
CA THR A 106 -5.72 6.89 3.14
C THR A 106 -5.80 6.22 1.77
N ASN A 107 -6.11 6.95 0.70
CA ASN A 107 -6.03 6.46 -0.68
C ASN A 107 -4.60 6.14 -1.13
N TRP A 108 -3.56 6.55 -0.37
CA TRP A 108 -2.18 6.15 -0.60
C TRP A 108 -1.77 4.93 0.24
N GLY A 109 -2.70 4.34 0.99
CA GLY A 109 -2.42 3.23 1.91
C GLY A 109 -1.77 3.67 3.23
N VAL A 110 -2.01 4.91 3.68
CA VAL A 110 -1.38 5.50 4.89
C VAL A 110 -2.42 5.73 5.98
N VAL A 111 -2.05 5.46 7.23
CA VAL A 111 -2.82 5.88 8.40
C VAL A 111 -2.62 7.36 8.65
N GLY A 112 -3.70 8.15 8.57
CA GLY A 112 -3.66 9.57 8.90
C GLY A 112 -4.14 9.83 10.33
N ILE A 113 -3.37 10.54 11.14
CA ILE A 113 -3.75 10.96 12.49
C ILE A 113 -3.50 12.46 12.68
N GLY A 114 -4.39 13.15 13.37
CA GLY A 114 -4.17 14.57 13.71
C GLY A 114 -4.98 14.97 14.94
N PRO A 115 -4.39 15.65 15.93
CA PRO A 115 -5.11 16.18 17.09
C PRO A 115 -5.72 17.55 16.78
N ASP A 116 -6.62 18.01 17.63
CA ASP A 116 -6.88 19.44 17.77
C ASP A 116 -5.71 20.07 18.53
N TYR A 117 -4.99 20.99 17.88
CA TYR A 117 -3.97 21.81 18.51
C TYR A 117 -4.61 22.99 19.25
N THR A 118 -3.82 23.69 20.08
CA THR A 118 -4.28 24.87 20.86
C THR A 118 -4.81 26.01 19.97
N HIS A 119 -4.37 26.05 18.71
CA HIS A 119 -4.83 26.98 17.69
C HIS A 119 -6.02 26.46 16.86
N ALA A 120 -6.77 25.49 17.40
CA ALA A 120 -7.99 25.00 16.81
C ALA A 120 -9.16 25.97 17.00
N GLY A 121 -9.93 26.24 15.94
CA GLY A 121 -11.03 27.19 15.99
C GLY A 121 -10.59 28.61 16.37
N SER A 122 -11.37 29.30 17.20
CA SER A 122 -11.11 30.68 17.63
C SER A 122 -10.66 30.77 19.10
N GLY A 123 -9.89 31.81 19.44
CA GLY A 123 -9.57 32.14 20.84
C GLY A 123 -8.28 31.51 21.37
N SER A 124 -7.33 31.21 20.49
CA SER A 124 -6.03 30.67 20.87
C SER A 124 -5.12 31.70 21.54
N ILE A 125 -4.29 31.22 22.47
CA ILE A 125 -3.27 32.01 23.16
C ILE A 125 -2.00 32.01 22.29
N PRO A 126 -1.47 33.18 21.86
CA PRO A 126 -0.36 33.26 20.91
C PRO A 126 0.86 32.41 21.26
N GLU A 127 1.24 32.37 22.54
CA GLU A 127 2.39 31.62 23.07
C GLU A 127 2.20 30.10 23.00
N GLN A 128 0.96 29.65 22.80
CA GLN A 128 0.62 28.24 22.67
C GLN A 128 0.40 27.82 21.21
N GLU A 129 0.32 28.76 20.26
CA GLU A 129 0.10 28.46 18.83
C GLU A 129 1.36 27.88 18.16
N GLY A 130 1.18 27.16 17.06
CA GLY A 130 2.30 26.68 16.25
C GLY A 130 3.19 25.72 17.02
N TYR A 131 4.52 25.90 16.92
CA TYR A 131 5.45 25.12 17.71
C TYR A 131 5.49 25.64 19.15
N SER A 132 4.91 24.88 20.07
CA SER A 132 4.86 25.18 21.50
C SER A 132 4.93 23.89 22.32
N PRO A 133 5.27 23.96 23.63
CA PRO A 133 5.31 22.78 24.49
C PRO A 133 3.99 21.99 24.51
N GLU A 134 2.85 22.69 24.54
CA GLU A 134 1.52 22.05 24.55
C GLU A 134 1.18 21.39 23.21
N ASN A 135 1.48 22.03 22.08
CA ASN A 135 1.23 21.40 20.78
C ASN A 135 2.20 20.24 20.51
N SER A 136 3.44 20.33 21.01
CA SER A 136 4.38 19.22 20.94
C SER A 136 3.92 18.03 21.80
N ARG A 137 3.36 18.27 22.98
CA ARG A 137 2.68 17.25 23.80
C ARG A 137 1.52 16.59 23.02
N ARG A 138 0.65 17.37 22.37
CA ARG A 138 -0.46 16.84 21.56
C ARG A 138 0.00 16.00 20.38
N ALA A 139 1.09 16.42 19.72
CA ALA A 139 1.72 15.63 18.67
C ALA A 139 2.29 14.31 19.21
N ARG A 140 2.98 14.31 20.37
CA ARG A 140 3.49 13.11 21.03
C ARG A 140 2.40 12.13 21.46
N ALA A 141 1.23 12.64 21.84
CA ALA A 141 0.05 11.81 22.08
C ALA A 141 -0.33 11.00 20.84
N CYS A 142 -0.37 11.64 19.66
CA CYS A 142 -0.61 10.94 18.39
C CYS A 142 0.45 9.88 18.10
N LEU A 143 1.73 10.18 18.36
CA LEU A 143 2.81 9.20 18.21
C LEU A 143 2.65 7.99 19.13
N SER A 144 2.17 8.22 20.36
CA SER A 144 1.91 7.17 21.33
C SER A 144 0.75 6.28 20.89
N ILE A 145 -0.31 6.88 20.34
CA ILE A 145 -1.44 6.16 19.72
C ILE A 145 -0.95 5.30 18.56
N LEU A 146 -0.19 5.87 17.61
CA LEU A 146 0.31 5.13 16.45
C LEU A 146 1.20 3.94 16.84
N ARG A 147 2.07 4.08 17.84
CA ARG A 147 2.92 2.99 18.34
C ARG A 147 2.14 1.82 18.94
N ASN A 148 0.94 2.08 19.46
CA ASN A 148 0.08 1.08 20.09
C ASN A 148 -1.05 0.61 19.17
N LEU A 149 -1.14 1.15 17.94
CA LEU A 149 -2.16 0.76 16.99
C LEU A 149 -1.70 -0.46 16.18
N SER A 150 -2.49 -1.54 16.23
CA SER A 150 -2.19 -2.74 15.45
C SER A 150 -2.13 -2.45 13.94
N GLY A 151 -1.09 -2.97 13.30
CA GLY A 151 -0.86 -2.82 11.86
C GLY A 151 -0.28 -1.46 11.43
N VAL A 152 0.25 -0.65 12.34
CA VAL A 152 1.03 0.55 12.00
C VAL A 152 2.52 0.28 12.09
N ASP A 153 3.25 0.64 11.04
CA ASP A 153 4.71 0.64 10.99
C ASP A 153 5.27 2.01 11.37
N THR A 154 5.73 2.15 12.60
CA THR A 154 6.29 3.43 13.07
C THR A 154 7.68 3.73 12.53
N ASN A 155 8.34 2.81 11.81
CA ASN A 155 9.55 3.12 11.04
C ASN A 155 9.23 3.85 9.73
N ARG A 156 7.96 3.82 9.31
CA ARG A 156 7.44 4.50 8.11
C ARG A 156 6.49 5.63 8.49
N LEU A 157 6.90 6.42 9.49
CA LEU A 157 6.15 7.55 10.01
C LEU A 157 6.57 8.86 9.34
N ALA A 158 5.60 9.59 8.80
CA ALA A 158 5.80 10.93 8.27
C ALA A 158 5.12 12.02 9.12
N ALA A 159 5.54 13.27 8.89
CA ALA A 159 4.83 14.45 9.38
C ALA A 159 4.45 15.37 8.22
N TYR A 160 3.23 15.91 8.28
CA TYR A 160 2.74 16.93 7.36
C TYR A 160 2.09 18.08 8.15
N GLY A 161 2.34 19.33 7.77
CA GLY A 161 1.68 20.48 8.37
C GLY A 161 1.48 21.66 7.43
N ASN A 162 0.43 22.45 7.68
CA ASN A 162 0.11 23.65 6.91
C ASN A 162 0.07 24.91 7.80
N SER A 163 0.65 26.02 7.33
CA SER A 163 0.60 27.32 8.03
C SER A 163 1.08 27.20 9.49
N MET A 164 0.23 27.49 10.47
CA MET A 164 0.57 27.29 11.88
C MET A 164 1.01 25.84 12.20
N GLY A 165 0.39 24.84 11.56
CA GLY A 165 0.79 23.44 11.68
C GLY A 165 2.11 23.12 10.99
N ALA A 166 2.53 23.91 10.00
CA ALA A 166 3.86 23.80 9.39
C ALA A 166 4.97 24.23 10.35
N PHE A 167 4.74 25.29 11.13
CA PHE A 167 5.66 25.69 12.20
C PHE A 167 5.81 24.61 13.26
N LEU A 168 4.68 24.08 13.74
CA LEU A 168 4.67 22.93 14.65
C LEU A 168 5.46 21.75 14.06
N THR A 169 5.20 21.38 12.80
CA THR A 169 5.84 20.24 12.15
C THR A 169 7.36 20.41 12.07
N ALA A 170 7.83 21.61 11.69
CA ALA A 170 9.27 21.89 11.61
C ALA A 170 9.94 21.83 13.00
N GLY A 171 9.36 22.48 14.01
CA GLY A 171 9.90 22.44 15.38
C GLY A 171 9.87 21.02 15.98
N LEU A 172 8.78 20.29 15.78
CA LEU A 172 8.64 18.90 16.24
C LEU A 172 9.66 17.96 15.60
N CYS A 173 9.94 18.12 14.30
CA CYS A 173 10.99 17.34 13.64
C CYS A 173 12.38 17.68 14.17
N GLY A 174 12.59 18.92 14.61
CA GLY A 174 13.83 19.34 15.26
C GLY A 174 13.98 18.83 16.69
N GLU A 175 12.88 18.77 17.43
CA GLU A 175 12.82 18.20 18.78
C GLU A 175 13.00 16.66 18.75
N LEU A 176 12.31 15.99 17.81
CA LEU A 176 12.24 14.52 17.70
C LEU A 176 13.13 14.01 16.55
N THR A 177 14.44 14.23 16.70
CA THR A 177 15.44 14.15 15.63
C THR A 177 15.40 12.89 14.74
N ASN A 178 15.04 11.71 15.27
CA ASN A 178 15.04 10.44 14.52
C ASN A 178 13.69 9.71 14.53
N VAL A 179 12.59 10.43 14.77
CA VAL A 179 11.25 9.81 14.82
C VAL A 179 10.59 9.74 13.44
N PHE A 180 10.78 10.77 12.61
CA PHE A 180 10.11 10.86 11.32
C PHE A 180 11.03 10.35 10.20
N ARG A 181 10.48 9.46 9.36
CA ARG A 181 11.15 8.93 8.17
C ARG A 181 11.27 9.99 7.07
N ALA A 182 10.26 10.87 6.94
CA ALA A 182 10.28 12.07 6.10
C ALA A 182 9.24 13.09 6.60
N ALA A 183 9.39 14.36 6.22
CA ALA A 183 8.44 15.42 6.57
C ALA A 183 8.16 16.35 5.39
N ALA A 184 6.97 16.95 5.38
CA ALA A 184 6.58 17.95 4.40
C ALA A 184 5.79 19.09 5.05
N ILE A 185 5.95 20.31 4.55
CA ILE A 185 5.14 21.47 4.99
C ILE A 185 4.62 22.31 3.83
N THR A 186 3.48 22.96 4.04
CA THR A 186 2.93 24.01 3.18
C THR A 186 2.84 25.34 3.92
N ALA A 187 3.35 26.42 3.31
CA ALA A 187 3.29 27.80 3.83
C ALA A 187 3.85 27.95 5.27
N GLY A 188 5.10 27.54 5.49
CA GLY A 188 5.75 27.56 6.81
C GLY A 188 7.27 27.65 6.72
N GLY A 189 7.96 27.35 7.82
CA GLY A 189 9.42 27.38 7.90
C GLY A 189 9.90 27.84 9.27
N THR A 190 10.94 28.65 9.30
CA THR A 190 11.39 29.38 10.50
C THR A 190 11.48 30.88 10.18
N SER A 191 11.03 31.72 11.11
CA SER A 191 11.08 33.18 10.96
C SER A 191 12.49 33.77 11.11
N GLY A 192 13.49 32.95 11.47
CA GLY A 192 14.83 33.42 11.82
C GLY A 192 14.93 33.98 13.23
N SER A 193 13.85 33.89 14.02
CA SER A 193 13.86 34.16 15.44
C SER A 193 14.86 33.25 16.16
N THR A 194 15.48 33.76 17.21
CA THR A 194 16.23 32.98 18.22
C THR A 194 15.43 32.78 19.51
N GLN A 195 14.22 33.34 19.57
CA GLN A 195 13.30 33.18 20.68
C GLN A 195 12.45 31.92 20.50
N THR A 196 12.35 31.11 21.54
CA THR A 196 11.63 29.82 21.56
C THR A 196 10.17 29.94 22.02
N ASN A 197 9.70 31.16 22.28
CA ASN A 197 8.35 31.44 22.79
C ASN A 197 7.45 32.13 21.75
N VAL A 198 7.71 31.91 20.48
CA VAL A 198 6.89 32.40 19.36
C VAL A 198 6.42 31.23 18.52
N ALA A 199 5.28 31.38 17.83
CA ALA A 199 4.63 30.27 17.14
C ALA A 199 5.46 29.63 16.01
N SER A 200 6.38 30.37 15.41
CA SER A 200 7.36 29.88 14.42
C SER A 200 8.60 29.35 15.14
N PRO A 201 9.11 28.14 14.83
CA PRO A 201 10.25 27.59 15.55
C PRO A 201 11.49 28.46 15.35
N ALA A 202 12.26 28.64 16.42
CA ALA A 202 13.53 29.34 16.41
C ALA A 202 14.57 28.61 15.55
N VAL A 203 15.60 29.34 15.13
CA VAL A 203 16.72 28.78 14.36
C VAL A 203 17.36 27.58 15.07
N GLN A 204 17.48 27.63 16.41
CA GLN A 204 18.05 26.57 17.23
C GLN A 204 17.14 25.33 17.28
N GLU A 205 15.82 25.53 17.24
CA GLU A 205 14.84 24.45 17.38
C GLU A 205 14.75 23.60 16.11
N VAL A 206 15.06 24.16 14.94
CA VAL A 206 15.11 23.40 13.67
C VAL A 206 16.49 22.77 13.40
N GLN A 207 17.52 23.04 14.20
CA GLN A 207 18.85 22.43 14.02
C GLN A 207 18.86 20.92 14.20
N GLY A 208 17.92 20.40 15.00
CA GLY A 208 17.82 18.97 15.29
C GLY A 208 17.20 18.14 14.15
N ILE A 209 16.63 18.78 13.11
CA ILE A 209 15.96 18.05 12.03
C ILE A 209 16.98 17.11 11.36
N ARG A 210 16.64 15.82 11.26
CA ARG A 210 17.38 14.83 10.45
C ARG A 210 16.53 14.21 9.35
N ALA A 211 15.21 14.26 9.50
CA ALA A 211 14.27 13.74 8.51
C ALA A 211 14.40 14.51 7.18
N PRO A 212 14.41 13.83 6.03
CA PRO A 212 14.27 14.47 4.73
C PRO A 212 13.04 15.37 4.67
N PHE A 213 13.23 16.63 4.28
CA PHE A 213 12.21 17.67 4.44
C PHE A 213 11.79 18.33 3.10
N LEU A 214 10.49 18.32 2.82
CA LEU A 214 9.88 19.04 1.68
C LEU A 214 9.22 20.34 2.16
N MET A 215 9.49 21.45 1.47
CA MET A 215 8.88 22.75 1.72
C MET A 215 8.14 23.23 0.46
N LEU A 216 6.84 23.45 0.56
CA LEU A 216 5.99 23.95 -0.52
C LEU A 216 5.45 25.33 -0.14
N HIS A 217 5.67 26.35 -0.97
CA HIS A 217 5.31 27.73 -0.62
C HIS A 217 4.84 28.53 -1.84
N GLY A 218 3.83 29.38 -1.68
CA GLY A 218 3.43 30.35 -2.68
C GLY A 218 4.41 31.54 -2.74
N SER A 219 4.80 31.99 -3.94
CA SER A 219 5.72 33.13 -4.10
C SER A 219 5.07 34.48 -3.72
N ALA A 220 3.74 34.56 -3.74
CA ALA A 220 2.96 35.74 -3.38
C ALA A 220 2.35 35.67 -1.97
N ASP A 221 2.80 34.73 -1.12
CA ASP A 221 2.29 34.60 0.25
C ASP A 221 2.67 35.82 1.12
N THR A 222 1.65 36.56 1.55
CA THR A 222 1.78 37.74 2.42
C THR A 222 1.49 37.45 3.89
N THR A 223 0.98 36.25 4.21
CA THR A 223 0.66 35.83 5.59
C THR A 223 1.87 35.16 6.23
N VAL A 224 2.40 34.13 5.57
CA VAL A 224 3.69 33.53 5.94
C VAL A 224 4.65 33.78 4.80
N ARG A 225 5.57 34.72 5.02
CA ARG A 225 6.54 35.14 4.02
C ARG A 225 7.37 33.94 3.49
N PRO A 226 7.51 33.76 2.16
CA PRO A 226 8.23 32.63 1.58
C PRO A 226 9.73 32.59 1.95
N GLU A 227 10.27 33.67 2.49
CA GLU A 227 11.60 33.75 3.09
C GLU A 227 11.75 32.78 4.27
N GLN A 228 10.66 32.45 4.99
CA GLN A 228 10.74 31.52 6.12
C GLN A 228 11.04 30.08 5.68
N SER A 229 10.44 29.61 4.58
CA SER A 229 10.79 28.31 4.00
C SER A 229 12.16 28.34 3.34
N ALA A 230 12.58 29.49 2.77
CA ALA A 230 13.93 29.64 2.23
C ALA A 230 14.99 29.55 3.33
N LEU A 231 14.76 30.17 4.49
CA LEU A 231 15.67 30.11 5.63
C LEU A 231 15.76 28.70 6.20
N LEU A 232 14.62 28.00 6.36
CA LEU A 232 14.63 26.60 6.77
C LEU A 232 15.44 25.75 5.78
N GLN A 233 15.24 25.94 4.47
CA GLN A 233 16.00 25.23 3.45
C GLN A 233 17.52 25.45 3.59
N ALA A 234 17.95 26.69 3.82
CA ALA A 234 19.36 27.01 4.00
C ALA A 234 19.97 26.31 5.21
N ILE A 235 19.25 26.27 6.35
CA ILE A 235 19.69 25.56 7.58
C ILE A 235 19.78 24.06 7.34
N LEU A 236 18.79 23.46 6.68
CA LEU A 236 18.79 22.03 6.37
C LEU A 236 19.94 21.67 5.42
N ALA A 237 20.18 22.49 4.40
CA ALA A 237 21.29 22.31 3.46
C ALA A 237 22.65 22.42 4.16
N SER A 238 22.85 23.40 5.06
CA SER A 238 24.10 23.53 5.82
C SER A 238 24.35 22.35 6.76
N ASN A 239 23.29 21.69 7.22
CA ASN A 239 23.36 20.53 8.09
C ASN A 239 23.45 19.19 7.31
N GLY A 240 23.50 19.24 5.98
CA GLY A 240 23.53 18.04 5.14
C GLY A 240 22.23 17.23 5.16
N VAL A 241 21.11 17.82 5.59
CA VAL A 241 19.81 17.17 5.63
C VAL A 241 19.20 17.22 4.23
N PRO A 242 18.80 16.08 3.63
CA PRO A 242 18.16 16.08 2.33
C PRO A 242 16.88 16.92 2.34
N ASN A 243 16.77 17.86 1.41
CA ASN A 243 15.65 18.79 1.41
C ASN A 243 15.30 19.23 -0.01
N LYS A 244 14.04 19.64 -0.20
CA LYS A 244 13.56 20.24 -1.45
C LYS A 244 12.59 21.36 -1.12
N ARG A 245 12.79 22.52 -1.75
CA ARG A 245 11.84 23.63 -1.71
C ARG A 245 11.23 23.85 -3.08
N VAL A 246 9.92 23.96 -3.15
CA VAL A 246 9.16 24.29 -4.36
C VAL A 246 8.41 25.59 -4.12
N LEU A 247 8.65 26.57 -5.00
CA LEU A 247 7.91 27.82 -5.05
C LEU A 247 6.83 27.74 -6.12
N PHE A 248 5.60 28.05 -5.73
CA PHE A 248 4.46 28.14 -6.62
C PHE A 248 4.27 29.59 -7.04
N ASP A 249 4.61 29.87 -8.30
CA ASP A 249 4.63 31.24 -8.80
C ASP A 249 3.22 31.87 -8.81
N GLY A 250 3.13 33.10 -8.32
CA GLY A 250 1.89 33.88 -8.20
C GLY A 250 0.90 33.40 -7.13
N VAL A 251 1.15 32.29 -6.45
CA VAL A 251 0.22 31.70 -5.48
C VAL A 251 0.39 32.35 -4.09
N GLY A 252 -0.73 32.62 -3.42
CA GLY A 252 -0.77 33.20 -2.07
C GLY A 252 -0.72 32.16 -0.94
N HIS A 253 -1.24 32.53 0.24
CA HIS A 253 -1.25 31.66 1.43
C HIS A 253 -2.17 30.43 1.28
N GLY A 254 -3.15 30.49 0.38
CA GLY A 254 -4.14 29.44 0.12
C GLY A 254 -3.62 28.25 -0.69
N LEU A 255 -2.30 28.09 -0.84
CA LEU A 255 -1.65 27.09 -1.70
C LEU A 255 -2.26 25.68 -1.62
N VAL A 256 -2.52 25.19 -0.40
CA VAL A 256 -3.07 23.83 -0.18
C VAL A 256 -4.48 23.63 -0.75
N ASN A 257 -5.21 24.72 -0.98
CA ASN A 257 -6.54 24.73 -1.60
C ASN A 257 -6.44 25.05 -3.10
N GLU A 258 -5.66 26.07 -3.45
CA GLU A 258 -5.52 26.55 -4.85
C GLU A 258 -4.81 25.56 -5.76
N ARG A 259 -3.89 24.75 -5.22
CA ARG A 259 -3.04 23.80 -5.96
C ARG A 259 -3.02 22.42 -5.32
N SER A 260 -4.16 21.98 -4.77
CA SER A 260 -4.23 20.75 -3.95
C SER A 260 -3.62 19.52 -4.64
N ASP A 261 -4.01 19.23 -5.88
CA ASP A 261 -3.54 18.04 -6.59
C ASP A 261 -2.02 18.01 -6.76
N GLU A 262 -1.42 19.15 -7.12
CA GLU A 262 0.02 19.27 -7.30
C GLU A 262 0.77 19.25 -5.97
N VAL A 263 0.24 19.93 -4.95
CA VAL A 263 0.80 19.94 -3.59
C VAL A 263 0.85 18.53 -3.03
N PHE A 264 -0.27 17.81 -3.06
CA PHE A 264 -0.34 16.46 -2.50
C PHE A 264 0.33 15.42 -3.40
N GLY A 265 0.40 15.64 -4.72
CA GLY A 265 1.26 14.86 -5.62
C GLY A 265 2.74 14.94 -5.22
N LEU A 266 3.27 16.16 -5.02
CA LEU A 266 4.65 16.36 -4.58
C LEU A 266 4.94 15.77 -3.19
N ILE A 267 3.97 15.85 -2.27
CA ILE A 267 4.08 15.23 -0.94
C ILE A 267 4.12 13.70 -1.06
N LYS A 268 3.24 13.12 -1.87
CA LYS A 268 3.22 11.67 -2.14
C LYS A 268 4.55 11.20 -2.71
N ASP A 269 5.08 11.92 -3.70
CA ASP A 269 6.37 11.62 -4.32
C ASP A 269 7.52 11.71 -3.33
N TRP A 270 7.52 12.73 -2.46
CA TRP A 270 8.54 12.88 -1.41
C TRP A 270 8.48 11.74 -0.39
N PHE A 271 7.29 11.41 0.09
CA PHE A 271 7.10 10.30 1.03
C PHE A 271 7.45 8.95 0.40
N THR A 272 7.21 8.78 -0.90
CA THR A 272 7.66 7.63 -1.69
C THR A 272 9.19 7.57 -1.77
N GLN A 273 9.84 8.67 -2.20
CA GLN A 273 11.29 8.76 -2.36
C GLN A 273 12.03 8.41 -1.07
N TRP A 274 11.48 8.83 0.07
CA TRP A 274 12.11 8.63 1.37
C TRP A 274 11.56 7.43 2.14
N GLY A 275 10.86 6.51 1.49
CA GLY A 275 10.48 5.22 2.07
C GLY A 275 9.45 5.30 3.20
N VAL A 276 8.65 6.38 3.26
CA VAL A 276 7.42 6.40 4.04
C VAL A 276 6.38 5.59 3.28
N LEU A 277 6.13 5.93 2.02
CA LEU A 277 5.30 5.10 1.15
C LEU A 277 6.17 4.01 0.54
N ALA A 278 5.55 2.86 0.29
CA ALA A 278 6.16 1.90 -0.60
C ALA A 278 6.35 2.63 -1.94
N SER A 279 7.54 2.53 -2.51
CA SER A 279 7.77 3.14 -3.79
C SER A 279 6.91 2.42 -4.82
N ASN A 280 5.98 3.14 -5.45
CA ASN A 280 5.41 2.69 -6.73
C ASN A 280 6.49 2.71 -7.83
N ALA A 281 7.65 3.31 -7.57
CA ALA A 281 8.84 2.87 -8.24
C ALA A 281 9.12 1.45 -7.71
N ALA A 282 8.83 0.46 -8.55
CA ALA A 282 9.60 -0.77 -8.54
C ALA A 282 11.05 -0.40 -8.17
N PRO A 283 11.73 -1.13 -7.24
CA PRO A 283 13.16 -0.91 -7.01
C PRO A 283 13.75 -0.73 -8.39
N SER A 284 14.42 0.42 -8.65
CA SER A 284 14.90 0.77 -9.99
C SER A 284 15.44 -0.51 -10.58
N ALA A 285 14.72 -1.11 -11.55
CA ALA A 285 14.89 -2.51 -11.90
C ALA A 285 16.38 -2.71 -12.01
N SER A 286 16.96 -3.45 -11.06
CA SER A 286 18.37 -3.36 -10.76
C SER A 286 19.11 -4.07 -11.89
N ALA A 287 19.19 -3.45 -13.06
CA ALA A 287 19.61 -4.10 -14.29
C ALA A 287 19.09 -5.55 -14.43
N ALA A 288 17.88 -5.84 -13.92
CA ALA A 288 17.14 -7.04 -14.31
C ALA A 288 16.78 -6.76 -15.76
N GLY A 289 17.62 -7.26 -16.66
CA GLY A 289 17.66 -6.85 -18.05
C GLY A 289 16.26 -6.85 -18.61
N ARG A 290 15.83 -5.75 -19.24
CA ARG A 290 14.64 -5.77 -20.11
C ARG A 290 14.74 -7.03 -20.97
N PRO A 291 13.70 -7.86 -21.11
CA PRO A 291 13.77 -9.09 -21.90
C PRO A 291 14.43 -8.80 -23.25
N ARG A 292 15.60 -9.38 -23.51
CA ARG A 292 16.35 -9.16 -24.75
C ARG A 292 16.33 -10.43 -25.57
N GLY A 293 16.15 -10.27 -26.88
CA GLY A 293 16.32 -11.35 -27.84
C GLY A 293 15.06 -11.66 -28.64
N LEU A 294 15.11 -12.73 -29.41
CA LEU A 294 14.06 -13.10 -30.35
C LEU A 294 13.04 -14.02 -29.67
N TYR A 295 11.79 -13.56 -29.59
CA TYR A 295 10.67 -14.35 -29.09
C TYR A 295 9.74 -14.71 -30.24
N VAL A 296 9.35 -15.98 -30.34
CA VAL A 296 8.37 -16.42 -31.33
C VAL A 296 6.98 -16.24 -30.75
N LEU A 297 6.11 -15.52 -31.46
CA LEU A 297 4.71 -15.33 -31.06
C LEU A 297 3.90 -16.61 -31.29
N ASP A 298 2.99 -16.93 -30.37
CA ASP A 298 2.08 -18.03 -30.55
C ASP A 298 1.17 -17.90 -31.78
N SER A 299 0.44 -18.97 -32.07
CA SER A 299 -0.66 -18.97 -33.02
C SER A 299 -1.74 -19.96 -32.55
N PRO A 300 -2.90 -20.04 -33.23
CA PRO A 300 -3.86 -21.11 -32.98
C PRO A 300 -3.32 -22.53 -33.20
N LEU A 301 -2.13 -22.70 -33.78
CA LEU A 301 -1.51 -24.01 -33.97
C LEU A 301 -1.12 -24.63 -32.63
N SER A 302 -1.52 -25.89 -32.45
CA SER A 302 -1.22 -26.67 -31.26
C SER A 302 -0.74 -28.05 -31.65
N THR A 303 0.37 -28.49 -31.08
CA THR A 303 0.80 -29.89 -31.11
C THR A 303 0.16 -30.71 -30.00
N THR A 304 -0.36 -30.04 -28.97
CA THR A 304 -0.95 -30.69 -27.79
C THR A 304 -2.31 -30.09 -27.47
N ASN A 305 -3.28 -30.92 -27.13
CA ASN A 305 -4.58 -30.50 -26.61
C ASN A 305 -4.82 -31.20 -25.27
N ILE A 306 -5.17 -30.45 -24.23
CA ILE A 306 -5.49 -31.00 -22.90
C ILE A 306 -6.89 -30.56 -22.55
N ASN A 307 -7.78 -31.51 -22.23
CA ASN A 307 -9.18 -31.25 -21.90
C ASN A 307 -9.92 -30.39 -22.96
N GLY A 308 -9.58 -30.57 -24.23
CA GLY A 308 -10.17 -29.80 -25.34
C GLY A 308 -9.60 -28.39 -25.52
N VAL A 309 -8.67 -27.94 -24.66
CA VAL A 309 -7.98 -26.66 -24.80
C VAL A 309 -6.70 -26.87 -25.62
N PRO A 310 -6.50 -26.15 -26.74
CA PRO A 310 -5.23 -26.16 -27.45
C PRO A 310 -4.17 -25.43 -26.62
N MET A 311 -3.05 -26.10 -26.38
CA MET A 311 -1.93 -25.53 -25.62
C MET A 311 -1.15 -24.47 -26.39
N ARG A 312 -1.47 -24.25 -27.68
CA ARG A 312 -0.89 -23.21 -28.54
C ARG A 312 0.62 -23.28 -28.57
N ASP A 313 1.19 -24.47 -28.69
CA ASP A 313 2.62 -24.75 -28.59
C ASP A 313 3.28 -25.05 -29.96
N GLY A 314 2.49 -25.00 -31.05
CA GLY A 314 2.95 -25.34 -32.40
C GLY A 314 3.98 -24.36 -32.99
N ASN A 315 4.09 -23.16 -32.42
CA ASN A 315 5.05 -22.15 -32.84
C ASN A 315 6.38 -22.18 -32.07
N ILE A 316 6.53 -23.03 -31.05
CA ILE A 316 7.81 -23.13 -30.33
C ILE A 316 8.91 -23.59 -31.30
N ARG A 317 10.07 -22.92 -31.26
CA ARG A 317 11.23 -23.18 -32.11
C ARG A 317 12.46 -23.32 -31.23
N THR A 318 13.21 -24.41 -31.37
CA THR A 318 14.39 -24.73 -30.54
C THR A 318 15.71 -24.26 -31.17
N ASN A 319 15.68 -23.26 -32.07
CA ASN A 319 16.92 -22.72 -32.63
C ASN A 319 17.67 -21.91 -31.57
N ASP A 320 18.99 -22.04 -31.50
CA ASP A 320 19.82 -21.43 -30.44
C ASP A 320 19.73 -19.89 -30.37
N PHE A 321 19.38 -19.23 -31.47
CA PHE A 321 19.20 -17.77 -31.51
C PHE A 321 17.81 -17.31 -31.06
N VAL A 322 16.86 -18.23 -30.82
CA VAL A 322 15.52 -17.93 -30.33
C VAL A 322 15.53 -17.98 -28.80
N THR A 323 15.47 -16.81 -28.18
CA THR A 323 15.49 -16.64 -26.73
C THR A 323 14.26 -17.22 -26.06
N GLY A 324 13.09 -17.13 -26.70
CA GLY A 324 11.87 -17.52 -26.03
C GLY A 324 10.61 -17.55 -26.88
N TYR A 325 9.50 -17.62 -26.17
CA TYR A 325 8.16 -17.78 -26.72
C TYR A 325 7.20 -16.78 -26.11
N VAL A 326 6.32 -16.19 -26.93
CA VAL A 326 5.23 -15.34 -26.44
C VAL A 326 3.93 -16.14 -26.46
N LEU A 327 3.42 -16.50 -25.28
CA LEU A 327 2.12 -17.14 -25.13
C LEU A 327 1.04 -16.08 -24.95
N ARG A 328 -0.02 -16.13 -25.77
CA ARG A 328 -1.22 -15.31 -25.59
C ARG A 328 -2.31 -16.14 -24.93
N ALA A 329 -2.49 -15.96 -23.63
CA ALA A 329 -3.52 -16.63 -22.86
C ALA A 329 -4.76 -15.74 -22.74
N SER A 330 -5.94 -16.29 -22.96
CA SER A 330 -7.21 -15.54 -22.87
C SER A 330 -7.74 -15.56 -21.44
N TRP A 331 -8.20 -14.42 -20.89
CA TRP A 331 -8.81 -14.42 -19.54
C TRP A 331 -9.97 -15.42 -19.47
N SER A 332 -10.85 -15.45 -20.47
CA SER A 332 -11.92 -16.46 -20.57
C SER A 332 -11.46 -17.91 -20.51
N THR A 333 -10.21 -18.22 -20.85
CA THR A 333 -9.60 -19.55 -20.68
C THR A 333 -9.03 -19.75 -19.29
N LEU A 334 -8.43 -18.71 -18.71
CA LEU A 334 -7.82 -18.77 -17.38
C LEU A 334 -8.83 -18.70 -16.24
N GLU A 335 -10.02 -18.16 -16.48
CA GLU A 335 -11.12 -18.08 -15.52
C GLU A 335 -12.48 -18.34 -16.22
N PRO A 336 -12.74 -19.59 -16.64
CA PRO A 336 -13.95 -19.92 -17.40
C PRO A 336 -15.26 -19.68 -16.63
N ALA A 337 -15.21 -19.74 -15.29
CA ALA A 337 -16.29 -19.39 -14.40
C ALA A 337 -15.73 -18.62 -13.19
N ARG A 338 -16.59 -17.84 -12.53
CA ARG A 338 -16.19 -17.03 -11.38
C ARG A 338 -15.47 -17.87 -10.32
N ASP A 339 -14.28 -17.44 -9.93
CA ASP A 339 -13.44 -18.08 -8.91
C ASP A 339 -12.97 -19.51 -9.28
N GLN A 340 -13.08 -19.90 -10.55
CA GLN A 340 -12.53 -21.15 -11.09
C GLN A 340 -11.37 -20.83 -12.02
N PHE A 341 -10.14 -21.04 -11.55
CA PHE A 341 -8.92 -20.73 -12.31
C PHE A 341 -8.34 -21.95 -13.01
N GLU A 342 -7.95 -21.80 -14.27
CA GLU A 342 -7.45 -22.87 -15.14
C GLU A 342 -6.13 -22.47 -15.81
N PHE A 343 -5.01 -22.90 -15.21
CA PHE A 343 -3.66 -22.52 -15.66
C PHE A 343 -2.94 -23.59 -16.49
N THR A 344 -3.63 -24.67 -16.88
CA THR A 344 -3.06 -25.80 -17.63
C THR A 344 -2.25 -25.38 -18.87
N ILE A 345 -2.71 -24.38 -19.62
CA ILE A 345 -1.99 -23.87 -20.80
C ILE A 345 -0.64 -23.23 -20.44
N ILE A 346 -0.56 -22.58 -19.29
CA ILE A 346 0.65 -21.93 -18.80
C ILE A 346 1.61 -23.00 -18.28
N ASP A 347 1.12 -23.93 -17.46
CA ASP A 347 1.87 -25.07 -16.95
C ASP A 347 2.55 -25.87 -18.08
N TRP A 348 1.79 -26.17 -19.13
CA TRP A 348 2.29 -26.89 -20.28
C TRP A 348 3.44 -26.15 -20.97
N ASN A 349 3.26 -24.86 -21.27
CA ASN A 349 4.26 -24.08 -21.98
C ASN A 349 5.49 -23.81 -21.12
N VAL A 350 5.31 -23.57 -19.82
CA VAL A 350 6.43 -23.39 -18.87
C VAL A 350 7.30 -24.64 -18.84
N ARG A 351 6.73 -25.84 -18.67
CA ARG A 351 7.50 -27.09 -18.68
C ARG A 351 8.20 -27.34 -20.01
N ARG A 352 7.52 -27.05 -21.12
CA ARG A 352 8.08 -27.25 -22.46
C ARG A 352 9.27 -26.31 -22.73
N LEU A 353 9.18 -25.05 -22.30
CA LEU A 353 10.25 -24.06 -22.47
C LEU A 353 11.41 -24.30 -21.50
N ALA A 354 11.12 -24.77 -20.28
CA ALA A 354 12.15 -25.22 -19.34
C ALA A 354 13.05 -26.30 -19.98
N ALA A 355 12.44 -27.26 -20.68
CA ALA A 355 13.17 -28.35 -21.34
C ALA A 355 14.07 -27.88 -22.50
N SER A 356 13.79 -26.73 -23.12
CA SER A 356 14.60 -26.15 -24.19
C SER A 356 15.49 -24.98 -23.73
N GLY A 357 15.51 -24.66 -22.43
CA GLY A 357 16.25 -23.51 -21.88
C GLY A 357 15.71 -22.16 -22.34
N GLN A 358 14.47 -22.11 -22.83
CA GLN A 358 13.84 -20.94 -23.40
C GLN A 358 13.01 -20.17 -22.36
N LYS A 359 12.79 -18.89 -22.64
CA LYS A 359 12.03 -17.97 -21.79
C LYS A 359 10.59 -17.82 -22.26
N LEU A 360 9.70 -17.53 -21.32
CA LEU A 360 8.28 -17.23 -21.55
C LEU A 360 8.01 -15.74 -21.39
N SER A 361 7.43 -15.15 -22.44
CA SER A 361 6.69 -13.89 -22.34
C SER A 361 5.20 -14.22 -22.34
N LEU A 362 4.51 -13.94 -21.25
CA LEU A 362 3.08 -14.16 -21.12
C LEU A 362 2.32 -12.90 -21.52
N LEU A 363 1.35 -13.01 -22.42
CA LEU A 363 0.42 -11.94 -22.76
C LEU A 363 -0.99 -12.36 -22.37
N LEU A 364 -1.62 -11.69 -21.41
CA LEU A 364 -3.03 -11.88 -21.14
C LEU A 364 -3.85 -11.10 -22.17
N LEU A 365 -4.64 -11.82 -22.96
CA LEU A 365 -5.58 -11.22 -23.90
C LEU A 365 -6.85 -10.78 -23.17
N ASN A 366 -7.28 -9.55 -23.49
CA ASN A 366 -8.47 -8.88 -22.97
C ASN A 366 -9.75 -9.49 -23.58
N THR A 367 -9.94 -10.77 -23.30
CA THR A 367 -11.08 -11.57 -23.72
C THR A 367 -11.77 -12.00 -22.45
N GLU A 368 -12.53 -11.07 -21.88
CA GLU A 368 -13.23 -11.28 -20.62
C GLU A 368 -14.17 -12.48 -20.76
N PRO A 369 -14.27 -13.36 -19.75
CA PRO A 369 -15.28 -14.41 -19.75
C PRO A 369 -16.68 -13.83 -19.82
N ALA A 370 -17.57 -14.51 -20.54
CA ALA A 370 -18.93 -14.02 -20.81
C ALA A 370 -19.76 -13.80 -19.55
N TRP A 371 -19.47 -14.53 -18.47
CA TRP A 371 -20.16 -14.39 -17.18
C TRP A 371 -19.91 -13.02 -16.52
N LEU A 372 -18.80 -12.34 -16.82
CA LEU A 372 -18.51 -11.03 -16.24
C LEU A 372 -19.58 -10.01 -16.67
N ALA A 373 -19.85 -9.90 -17.97
CA ALA A 373 -20.86 -8.97 -18.49
C ALA A 373 -22.29 -9.30 -18.03
N GLN A 374 -22.53 -10.53 -17.57
CA GLN A 374 -23.84 -10.96 -17.03
C GLN A 374 -23.97 -10.70 -15.52
N THR A 375 -22.93 -10.20 -14.87
CA THR A 375 -22.96 -9.93 -13.43
C THR A 375 -23.89 -8.73 -13.15
N PRO A 376 -24.89 -8.87 -12.26
CA PRO A 376 -25.80 -7.76 -11.96
C PRO A 376 -25.07 -6.54 -11.42
N GLY A 377 -25.41 -5.36 -11.95
CA GLY A 377 -24.89 -4.07 -11.48
C GLY A 377 -23.59 -3.61 -12.14
N LEU A 378 -23.02 -4.37 -13.09
CA LEU A 378 -21.86 -3.92 -13.86
C LEU A 378 -22.24 -2.82 -14.86
N THR A 379 -21.37 -1.83 -14.98
CA THR A 379 -21.45 -0.86 -16.06
C THR A 379 -20.82 -1.47 -17.32
N THR A 380 -21.61 -1.59 -18.38
CA THR A 380 -21.18 -2.23 -19.63
C THR A 380 -21.23 -1.28 -20.83
N TRP A 381 -20.52 -1.66 -21.90
CA TRP A 381 -20.62 -1.08 -23.23
C TRP A 381 -20.70 -2.20 -24.27
N TYR A 382 -21.37 -1.94 -25.38
CA TYR A 382 -21.55 -2.93 -26.45
C TYR A 382 -20.35 -2.93 -27.42
N ASP A 383 -19.65 -4.07 -27.49
CA ASP A 383 -18.54 -4.28 -28.42
C ASP A 383 -19.07 -4.92 -29.71
N SER A 384 -19.27 -4.09 -30.74
CA SER A 384 -19.81 -4.59 -32.03
C SER A 384 -18.87 -5.57 -32.73
N SER A 385 -17.57 -5.54 -32.43
CA SER A 385 -16.60 -6.44 -33.04
C SER A 385 -16.68 -7.86 -32.46
N LEU A 386 -17.17 -8.00 -31.24
CA LEU A 386 -17.41 -9.28 -30.57
C LEU A 386 -18.90 -9.65 -30.49
N GLY A 387 -19.80 -8.73 -30.86
CA GLY A 387 -21.25 -8.94 -30.82
C GLY A 387 -21.79 -9.18 -29.41
N ARG A 388 -21.18 -8.56 -28.38
CA ARG A 388 -21.55 -8.76 -26.97
C ARG A 388 -21.25 -7.54 -26.11
N ASP A 389 -21.92 -7.45 -24.96
CA ASP A 389 -21.59 -6.48 -23.92
C ASP A 389 -20.29 -6.83 -23.21
N ARG A 390 -19.55 -5.79 -22.82
CA ARG A 390 -18.30 -5.88 -22.06
C ARG A 390 -18.35 -4.89 -20.90
N PRO A 391 -17.72 -5.18 -19.76
CA PRO A 391 -17.58 -4.21 -18.69
C PRO A 391 -16.72 -3.03 -19.15
N VAL A 392 -17.01 -1.83 -18.63
CA VAL A 392 -16.15 -0.66 -18.84
C VAL A 392 -14.83 -0.81 -18.06
N PRO A 393 -13.70 -0.27 -18.54
CA PRO A 393 -12.39 -0.47 -17.92
C PRO A 393 -12.27 -0.01 -16.45
N TRP A 394 -13.08 0.97 -16.04
CA TRP A 394 -13.09 1.54 -14.69
C TRP A 394 -14.16 0.94 -13.78
N ASP A 395 -14.83 -0.13 -14.20
CA ASP A 395 -15.81 -0.80 -13.33
C ASP A 395 -15.07 -1.44 -12.13
N PRO A 396 -15.43 -1.09 -10.88
CA PRO A 396 -14.72 -1.61 -9.71
C PRO A 396 -14.76 -3.13 -9.61
N PHE A 397 -15.85 -3.77 -10.04
CA PHE A 397 -15.96 -5.22 -10.00
C PHE A 397 -15.02 -5.87 -11.02
N LEU A 398 -14.92 -5.32 -12.23
CA LEU A 398 -13.95 -5.79 -13.23
C LEU A 398 -12.51 -5.72 -12.68
N LEU A 399 -12.15 -4.60 -12.06
CA LEU A 399 -10.81 -4.39 -11.51
C LEU A 399 -10.50 -5.35 -10.37
N THR A 400 -11.43 -5.56 -9.44
CA THR A 400 -11.28 -6.58 -8.38
C THR A 400 -11.15 -7.99 -8.94
N ARG A 401 -11.90 -8.33 -10.00
CA ARG A 401 -11.78 -9.66 -10.63
C ARG A 401 -10.45 -9.88 -11.31
N LEU A 402 -9.94 -8.85 -12.00
CA LEU A 402 -8.60 -8.91 -12.57
C LEU A 402 -7.55 -9.16 -11.47
N GLU A 403 -7.66 -8.45 -10.35
CA GLU A 403 -6.77 -8.64 -9.21
C GLU A 403 -6.81 -10.09 -8.69
N CYS A 404 -8.00 -10.68 -8.53
CA CYS A 404 -8.14 -12.09 -8.12
C CYS A 404 -7.46 -13.06 -9.09
N LEU A 405 -7.65 -12.87 -10.41
CA LEU A 405 -6.99 -13.70 -11.43
C LEU A 405 -5.47 -13.62 -11.30
N LEU A 406 -4.93 -12.41 -11.19
CA LEU A 406 -3.48 -12.20 -11.17
C LEU A 406 -2.85 -12.77 -9.90
N GLN A 407 -3.50 -12.62 -8.74
CA GLN A 407 -3.06 -13.24 -7.48
C GLN A 407 -3.05 -14.77 -7.57
N ALA A 408 -4.11 -15.36 -8.14
CA ALA A 408 -4.19 -16.80 -8.36
C ALA A 408 -3.09 -17.27 -9.33
N LEU A 409 -2.87 -16.54 -10.42
CA LEU A 409 -1.89 -16.87 -11.44
C LEU A 409 -0.46 -16.83 -10.89
N ALA A 410 -0.13 -15.80 -10.12
CA ALA A 410 1.21 -15.62 -9.58
C ALA A 410 1.59 -16.65 -8.53
N SER A 411 0.62 -16.99 -7.66
CA SER A 411 0.81 -17.99 -6.60
C SER A 411 0.70 -19.43 -7.12
N HIS A 412 0.25 -19.64 -8.36
CA HIS A 412 0.08 -20.95 -8.95
C HIS A 412 1.42 -21.71 -9.02
N PRO A 413 1.55 -22.86 -8.35
CA PRO A 413 2.80 -23.62 -8.34
C PRO A 413 2.94 -24.46 -9.61
N ILE A 414 4.08 -24.29 -10.29
CA ILE A 414 4.51 -25.16 -11.39
C ILE A 414 5.73 -25.92 -10.90
N ASP A 415 5.58 -27.24 -10.73
CA ASP A 415 6.61 -28.15 -10.24
C ASP A 415 7.22 -27.69 -8.89
N GLY A 416 6.36 -27.13 -8.03
CA GLY A 416 6.71 -26.68 -6.68
C GLY A 416 7.21 -25.23 -6.59
N VAL A 417 7.36 -24.53 -7.72
CA VAL A 417 7.78 -23.13 -7.76
C VAL A 417 6.59 -22.25 -8.17
N PRO A 418 6.20 -21.22 -7.39
CA PRO A 418 5.19 -20.26 -7.80
C PRO A 418 5.55 -19.66 -9.17
N LEU A 419 4.57 -19.47 -10.06
CA LEU A 419 4.80 -18.92 -11.40
C LEU A 419 5.56 -17.59 -11.35
N LYS A 420 5.29 -16.76 -10.34
CA LYS A 420 6.02 -15.51 -10.09
C LYS A 420 7.53 -15.65 -9.91
N ASP A 421 7.95 -16.74 -9.31
CA ASP A 421 9.36 -17.02 -9.01
C ASP A 421 9.95 -18.00 -10.03
N HIS A 422 9.17 -18.41 -11.04
CA HIS A 422 9.54 -19.49 -11.94
C HIS A 422 10.56 -19.00 -12.99
N PRO A 423 11.75 -19.63 -13.11
CA PRO A 423 12.88 -19.11 -13.90
C PRO A 423 12.64 -19.04 -15.42
N VAL A 424 11.61 -19.72 -15.91
CA VAL A 424 11.17 -19.65 -17.31
C VAL A 424 10.38 -18.38 -17.59
N LEU A 425 9.61 -17.87 -16.63
CA LEU A 425 8.85 -16.64 -16.82
C LEU A 425 9.80 -15.45 -16.83
N GLU A 426 9.80 -14.70 -17.92
CA GLU A 426 10.68 -13.54 -18.10
C GLU A 426 9.89 -12.23 -17.99
N VAL A 427 8.68 -12.21 -18.55
CA VAL A 427 7.78 -11.06 -18.47
C VAL A 427 6.35 -11.51 -18.61
N ALA A 428 5.43 -10.91 -17.86
CA ALA A 428 4.01 -10.96 -18.16
C ALA A 428 3.49 -9.56 -18.48
N ASN A 429 2.66 -9.48 -19.52
CA ASN A 429 2.10 -8.24 -20.00
C ASN A 429 0.58 -8.40 -20.12
N PHE A 430 -0.14 -7.38 -19.69
CA PHE A 430 -1.59 -7.39 -19.59
C PHE A 430 -2.09 -6.17 -20.37
N GLY A 431 -3.14 -6.32 -21.17
CA GLY A 431 -3.73 -5.18 -21.88
C GLY A 431 -4.92 -4.61 -21.12
N LEU A 432 -5.26 -3.33 -21.35
CA LEU A 432 -6.42 -2.65 -20.76
C LEU A 432 -7.72 -3.49 -20.80
N VAL A 433 -8.10 -4.09 -19.67
CA VAL A 433 -9.33 -4.89 -19.57
C VAL A 433 -10.55 -4.00 -19.74
N GLY A 434 -11.62 -4.54 -20.33
CA GLY A 434 -12.76 -3.74 -20.76
C GLY A 434 -12.51 -2.91 -22.03
N ALA A 435 -11.34 -3.03 -22.67
CA ALA A 435 -11.01 -2.33 -23.92
C ALA A 435 -10.63 -3.27 -25.08
N LYS A 436 -10.49 -2.70 -26.28
CA LYS A 436 -10.07 -3.44 -27.49
C LYS A 436 -8.54 -3.42 -27.64
N LEU A 437 -7.90 -4.58 -27.48
CA LEU A 437 -6.48 -4.83 -27.81
C LEU A 437 -5.51 -3.73 -27.30
N ALA A 438 -5.41 -3.61 -25.97
CA ALA A 438 -4.63 -2.57 -25.25
C ALA A 438 -5.28 -1.17 -25.25
N ILE A 439 -4.48 -0.10 -25.22
CA ILE A 439 -4.95 1.30 -25.17
C ILE A 439 -5.31 1.77 -26.59
N ARG A 440 -6.39 1.23 -27.15
CA ARG A 440 -6.96 1.68 -28.42
C ARG A 440 -8.44 1.88 -28.27
N ASP A 441 -8.95 2.99 -28.80
CA ASP A 441 -10.40 3.21 -28.90
C ASP A 441 -11.02 1.99 -29.61
N PRO A 442 -12.04 1.34 -29.01
CA PRO A 442 -12.82 0.35 -29.71
C PRO A 442 -13.45 0.93 -30.97
N ASP A 443 -13.52 0.12 -32.04
CA ASP A 443 -14.10 0.56 -33.31
C ASP A 443 -15.57 1.02 -33.18
N SER A 444 -16.30 0.54 -32.16
CA SER A 444 -17.72 0.86 -31.95
C SER A 444 -18.01 2.01 -31.01
N VAL A 445 -17.12 2.30 -30.06
CA VAL A 445 -17.33 3.32 -29.01
C VAL A 445 -15.97 3.91 -28.65
N ARG A 446 -15.83 5.24 -28.74
CA ARG A 446 -14.64 5.93 -28.23
C ARG A 446 -14.61 5.80 -26.70
N PHE A 447 -13.43 5.66 -26.09
CA PHE A 447 -13.31 5.53 -24.63
C PHE A 447 -14.07 6.61 -23.87
N ARG A 448 -13.95 7.86 -24.32
CA ARG A 448 -14.63 9.02 -23.72
C ARG A 448 -16.17 8.96 -23.77
N ASP A 449 -16.72 8.12 -24.63
CA ASP A 449 -18.15 7.96 -24.83
C ASP A 449 -18.69 6.71 -24.12
N MET A 450 -17.85 5.93 -23.44
CA MET A 450 -18.31 4.80 -22.65
C MET A 450 -19.08 5.28 -21.41
N PRO A 451 -20.07 4.50 -20.93
CA PRO A 451 -20.83 4.86 -19.74
C PRO A 451 -19.97 5.09 -18.50
N GLY A 452 -20.27 6.15 -17.76
CA GLY A 452 -19.56 6.50 -16.54
C GLY A 452 -18.15 7.09 -16.78
N TYR A 453 -17.75 7.35 -18.03
CA TYR A 453 -16.45 7.97 -18.29
C TYR A 453 -16.31 9.34 -17.62
N SER A 454 -15.20 9.54 -16.93
CA SER A 454 -14.68 10.86 -16.59
C SER A 454 -13.16 10.87 -16.79
N ARG A 455 -12.56 12.04 -17.03
CA ARG A 455 -11.08 12.13 -17.11
C ARG A 455 -10.40 11.60 -15.83
N PRO A 456 -10.89 11.90 -14.61
CA PRO A 456 -10.41 11.25 -13.40
C PRO A 456 -10.55 9.73 -13.41
N LEU A 457 -11.67 9.17 -13.89
CA LEU A 457 -11.85 7.71 -13.96
C LEU A 457 -11.00 7.03 -15.04
N ALA A 458 -10.72 7.74 -16.13
CA ALA A 458 -9.76 7.29 -17.14
C ALA A 458 -8.34 7.31 -16.58
N ASN A 459 -7.98 8.37 -15.85
CA ASN A 459 -6.70 8.48 -15.16
C ASN A 459 -6.60 7.49 -13.99
N GLU A 460 -7.67 7.24 -13.24
CA GLU A 460 -7.72 6.22 -12.19
C GLU A 460 -7.66 4.83 -12.82
N GLY A 461 -8.37 4.56 -13.91
CA GLY A 461 -8.24 3.35 -14.70
C GLY A 461 -6.82 3.16 -15.22
N ASP A 462 -6.19 4.21 -15.76
CA ASP A 462 -4.80 4.23 -16.25
C ASP A 462 -3.78 4.15 -15.10
N VAL A 463 -4.04 4.72 -13.93
CA VAL A 463 -3.17 4.69 -12.74
C VAL A 463 -3.30 3.36 -12.01
N VAL A 464 -4.51 2.79 -11.96
CA VAL A 464 -4.78 1.43 -11.56
C VAL A 464 -4.12 0.49 -12.56
N TRP A 465 -4.13 0.78 -13.86
CA TRP A 465 -3.43 0.00 -14.90
C TRP A 465 -1.92 0.10 -14.86
N VAL A 466 -1.35 1.28 -14.68
CA VAL A 466 0.09 1.50 -14.52
C VAL A 466 0.53 0.95 -13.18
N GLY A 467 -0.27 1.15 -12.14
CA GLY A 467 -0.14 0.50 -10.83
C GLY A 467 -0.23 -1.01 -10.93
N PHE A 468 -1.07 -1.57 -11.79
CA PHE A 468 -1.22 -3.01 -12.04
C PHE A 468 -0.16 -3.56 -12.98
N ALA A 469 0.37 -2.80 -13.93
CA ALA A 469 1.52 -3.19 -14.74
C ALA A 469 2.79 -3.19 -13.87
N VAL A 470 2.88 -2.26 -12.92
CA VAL A 470 3.90 -2.22 -11.87
C VAL A 470 3.69 -3.34 -10.85
N GLU A 471 2.46 -3.60 -10.41
CA GLU A 471 2.14 -4.68 -9.46
C GLU A 471 2.21 -6.05 -10.14
N SER A 472 1.99 -6.18 -11.44
CA SER A 472 2.23 -7.40 -12.20
C SER A 472 3.72 -7.65 -12.43
N ALA A 473 4.51 -6.58 -12.54
CA ALA A 473 5.96 -6.70 -12.43
C ALA A 473 6.35 -7.11 -10.99
N ARG A 474 5.75 -6.51 -9.96
CA ARG A 474 6.04 -6.79 -8.54
C ARG A 474 5.65 -8.21 -8.12
N ILE A 475 4.44 -8.63 -8.46
CA ILE A 475 3.87 -9.95 -8.25
C ILE A 475 4.66 -11.03 -8.99
N LEU A 476 5.49 -10.71 -9.99
CA LEU A 476 6.31 -11.67 -10.76
C LEU A 476 7.84 -11.42 -10.65
N THR A 477 8.29 -10.50 -9.78
CA THR A 477 9.73 -10.23 -9.54
C THR A 477 10.10 -10.05 -8.06
N GLU A 478 9.11 -10.02 -7.15
CA GLU A 478 9.23 -10.02 -5.68
C GLU A 478 8.31 -11.10 -5.09
#